data_AF-A0A4V2PV86-F1
#
_entry.id   AF-A0A4V2PV86-F1
#
_cell.length_a   1.000
_cell.length_b   1.000
_cell.length_c   1.000
_cell.angle_alpha   90.00
_cell.angle_beta   90.00
_cell.angle_gamma   90.00
#
_symmetry.space_group_name_H-M   'P 1'
#
loop_
_entity.id
_entity.type
_entity.pdbx_description
1 polymer ?
#
loop_
_entity_poly.entity_id
_entity_poly.type
_entity_poly.pdbx_seq_one_letter_code
_entity_poly.pdbx_strand_id
1 'polypeptide(L)'
;MDTVIRILQTAGGWHHRLHLRIENPPYMALVIEATDESGPCGLPAISVCHYGEQNGDTMRDPEMCFELGFAGGPHLNAFYWRNDYVAIEQWSRFIRDGNYCYQSQLHEQHERFAKLWDKNLRQQGFAEAFERQRQQHA
;
A
#
# COMPACT_ATOMS: atom_id res chain seq x y z
N MET A 1 -4.10 9.47 0.81
CA MET A 1 -4.28 8.11 1.34
C MET A 1 -3.77 8.16 2.77
N ASP A 2 -4.56 8.85 3.59
CA ASP A 2 -4.06 9.45 4.83
C ASP A 2 -4.07 8.42 5.96
N THR A 3 -4.89 7.38 5.83
CA THR A 3 -4.96 6.26 6.78
C THR A 3 -3.63 5.51 6.84
N VAL A 4 -3.07 5.16 5.67
CA VAL A 4 -1.76 4.48 5.60
C VAL A 4 -0.64 5.39 6.08
N ILE A 5 -0.67 6.68 5.73
CA ILE A 5 0.31 7.65 6.22
C ILE A 5 0.27 7.75 7.75
N ARG A 6 -0.93 7.82 8.36
CA ARG A 6 -1.09 7.82 9.82
C ARG A 6 -0.52 6.55 10.45
N ILE A 7 -0.82 5.38 9.88
CA ILE A 7 -0.25 4.10 10.35
C ILE A 7 1.28 4.13 10.29
N LEU A 8 1.85 4.56 9.17
CA LEU A 8 3.31 4.67 9.00
C LEU A 8 3.93 5.62 10.02
N GLN A 9 3.35 6.80 10.22
CA GLN A 9 3.83 7.75 11.23
C GLN A 9 3.79 7.16 12.63
N THR A 10 2.69 6.49 12.98
CA THR A 10 2.56 5.79 14.26
C THR A 10 3.61 4.68 14.39
N ALA A 11 3.94 3.98 13.31
CA ALA A 11 4.96 2.93 13.29
C ALA A 11 6.41 3.44 13.38
N GLY A 12 6.64 4.76 13.33
CA GLY A 12 7.99 5.36 13.32
C GLY A 12 8.50 5.75 11.93
N GLY A 13 7.62 5.73 10.92
CA GLY A 13 7.92 6.10 9.54
C GLY A 13 8.44 4.96 8.68
N TRP A 14 8.90 5.29 7.48
CA TRP A 14 9.49 4.31 6.56
C TRP A 14 10.90 3.92 7.00
N HIS A 15 11.20 2.63 6.92
CA HIS A 15 12.54 2.07 7.02
C HIS A 15 12.60 0.72 6.29
N HIS A 16 13.79 0.28 5.89
CA HIS A 16 14.01 -0.95 5.10
C HIS A 16 13.44 -2.25 5.71
N ARG A 17 13.27 -2.28 7.04
CA ARG A 17 12.69 -3.42 7.78
C ARG A 17 11.21 -3.25 8.11
N LEU A 18 10.54 -2.26 7.51
CA LEU A 18 9.15 -1.98 7.80
C LEU A 18 8.31 -3.15 7.31
N HIS A 19 7.63 -3.81 8.24
CA HIS A 19 6.63 -4.82 7.94
C HIS A 19 5.58 -4.77 9.05
N LEU A 20 4.38 -4.37 8.69
CA LEU A 20 3.23 -4.23 9.58
C LEU A 20 2.15 -5.19 9.11
N ARG A 21 1.61 -5.98 10.04
CA ARG A 21 0.41 -6.78 9.81
C ARG A 21 -0.66 -6.35 10.82
N ILE A 22 -1.78 -5.86 10.31
CA ILE A 22 -2.85 -5.25 11.10
C ILE A 22 -4.09 -6.13 11.01
N GLU A 23 -4.43 -6.77 12.12
CA GLU A 23 -5.63 -7.60 12.28
C GLU A 23 -6.81 -6.70 12.67
N ASN A 24 -7.91 -6.81 11.95
CA ASN A 24 -9.09 -5.99 12.21
C ASN A 24 -10.41 -6.73 11.86
N PRO A 25 -10.80 -7.77 12.61
CA PRO A 25 -12.01 -8.53 12.32
C PRO A 25 -13.28 -7.63 12.31
N PRO A 26 -14.24 -7.87 11.39
CA PRO A 26 -14.33 -9.00 10.46
C PRO A 26 -13.60 -8.79 9.13
N TYR A 27 -12.80 -7.73 8.99
CA TYR A 27 -12.09 -7.42 7.75
C TYR A 27 -10.81 -8.26 7.61
N MET A 28 -10.40 -8.46 6.36
CA MET A 28 -9.14 -9.10 6.03
C MET A 28 -7.97 -8.25 6.56
N ALA A 29 -6.92 -8.91 7.07
CA ALA A 29 -5.75 -8.21 7.60
C ALA A 29 -5.12 -7.29 6.55
N LEU A 30 -4.64 -6.13 6.98
CA LEU A 30 -3.89 -5.20 6.14
C LEU A 30 -2.40 -5.39 6.41
N VAL A 31 -1.63 -5.61 5.36
CA VAL A 31 -0.17 -5.68 5.40
C VAL A 31 0.41 -4.43 4.75
N ILE A 32 1.38 -3.79 5.41
CA ILE A 32 2.13 -2.65 4.89
C ILE A 32 3.61 -2.94 5.09
N GLU A 33 4.38 -2.97 4.01
CA GLU A 33 5.80 -3.29 4.06
C GLU A 33 6.63 -2.36 3.16
N ALA A 34 7.89 -2.16 3.53
CA ALA A 34 8.85 -1.52 2.63
C ALA A 34 9.20 -2.48 1.49
N THR A 35 9.32 -1.94 0.27
CA THR A 35 9.88 -2.68 -0.85
C THR A 35 11.40 -2.58 -0.82
N ASP A 36 12.09 -3.66 -1.20
CA ASP A 36 13.56 -3.65 -1.32
C ASP A 36 14.04 -2.68 -2.40
N GLU A 37 13.26 -2.54 -3.47
CA GLU A 37 13.51 -1.61 -4.56
C GLU A 37 12.86 -0.24 -4.30
N SER A 38 13.53 0.82 -4.76
CA SER A 38 12.91 2.15 -4.82
C SER A 38 11.84 2.20 -5.91
N GLY A 39 10.87 3.10 -5.77
CA GLY A 39 9.86 3.29 -6.79
C GLY A 39 10.39 3.92 -8.08
N PRO A 40 9.51 4.13 -9.08
CA PRO A 40 9.90 4.57 -10.42
C PRO A 40 10.66 5.91 -10.52
N CYS A 41 10.55 6.77 -9.51
CA CYS A 41 11.28 8.04 -9.40
C CYS A 41 12.42 7.99 -8.36
N GLY A 42 12.82 6.80 -7.92
CA GLY A 42 13.90 6.60 -6.96
C GLY A 42 13.53 6.98 -5.52
N LEU A 43 12.24 7.08 -5.21
CA LEU A 43 11.76 7.36 -3.86
C LEU A 43 11.58 6.06 -3.06
N PRO A 44 11.62 6.14 -1.70
CA PRO A 44 11.23 5.03 -0.86
C PRO A 44 9.84 4.53 -1.25
N ALA A 45 9.69 3.22 -1.38
CA ALA A 45 8.44 2.61 -1.77
C ALA A 45 7.92 1.64 -0.71
N ILE A 46 6.59 1.46 -0.74
CA ILE A 46 5.86 0.54 0.12
C ILE A 46 4.89 -0.29 -0.70
N SER A 47 4.67 -1.53 -0.28
CA SER A 47 3.50 -2.33 -0.66
C SER A 47 2.43 -2.19 0.43
N VAL A 48 1.18 -2.05 0.01
CA VAL A 48 -0.02 -2.08 0.84
C VAL A 48 -0.93 -3.16 0.29
N CYS A 49 -1.21 -4.18 1.08
CA CYS A 49 -1.88 -5.39 0.59
C CYS A 49 -2.89 -5.95 1.59
N HIS A 50 -4.01 -6.43 1.07
CA HIS A 50 -4.85 -7.42 1.73
C HIS A 50 -4.52 -8.81 1.18
N TYR A 51 -4.45 -9.81 2.05
CA TYR A 51 -4.17 -11.19 1.64
C TYR A 51 -5.33 -12.12 1.96
N GLY A 52 -5.95 -12.65 0.91
CA GLY A 52 -6.86 -13.79 0.97
C GLY A 52 -6.10 -15.12 0.81
N GLU A 53 -6.86 -16.22 0.80
CA GLU A 53 -6.34 -17.55 0.51
C GLU A 53 -7.18 -18.20 -0.60
N GLN A 54 -6.54 -18.92 -1.51
CA GLN A 54 -7.20 -19.79 -2.49
C GLN A 54 -6.40 -21.08 -2.65
N ASN A 55 -7.01 -22.23 -2.35
CA ASN A 55 -6.36 -23.55 -2.42
C ASN A 55 -5.06 -23.65 -1.60
N GLY A 56 -4.94 -22.90 -0.50
CA GLY A 56 -3.73 -22.83 0.33
C GLY A 56 -2.69 -21.82 -0.16
N ASP A 57 -2.89 -21.19 -1.32
CA ASP A 57 -2.03 -20.11 -1.80
C ASP A 57 -2.51 -18.75 -1.27
N THR A 58 -1.56 -17.91 -0.89
CA THR A 58 -1.84 -16.53 -0.47
C THR A 58 -2.12 -15.66 -1.70
N MET A 59 -3.26 -14.96 -1.69
CA MET A 59 -3.78 -14.20 -2.82
C MET A 59 -3.90 -12.71 -2.47
N ARG A 60 -3.35 -11.82 -3.30
CA ARG A 60 -3.45 -10.37 -3.11
C ARG A 60 -4.85 -9.87 -3.49
N ASP A 61 -5.54 -9.18 -2.57
CA ASP A 61 -6.92 -8.71 -2.77
C ASP A 61 -7.25 -7.34 -2.12
N PRO A 62 -6.79 -6.22 -2.68
CA PRO A 62 -5.73 -6.10 -3.68
C PRO A 62 -4.37 -5.76 -3.03
N GLU A 63 -3.33 -5.73 -3.87
CA GLU A 63 -2.05 -5.08 -3.58
C GLU A 63 -1.93 -3.76 -4.36
N MET A 64 -1.40 -2.73 -3.71
CA MET A 64 -0.92 -1.52 -4.38
C MET A 64 0.46 -1.14 -3.86
N CYS A 65 1.33 -0.67 -4.76
CA CYS A 65 2.61 -0.08 -4.37
C CYS A 65 2.62 1.43 -4.62
N PHE A 66 3.26 2.14 -3.69
CA PHE A 66 3.32 3.59 -3.67
C PHE A 66 4.75 4.07 -3.43
N GLU A 67 5.09 5.19 -4.05
CA GLU A 67 6.23 5.99 -3.61
C GLU A 67 5.80 6.94 -2.50
N LEU A 68 6.63 7.03 -1.45
CA LEU A 68 6.46 7.96 -0.35
C LEU A 68 7.20 9.27 -0.65
N GLY A 69 6.43 10.30 -1.01
CA GLY A 69 6.92 11.65 -1.22
C GLY A 69 6.73 12.55 0.00
N PHE A 70 7.57 13.59 0.12
CA PHE A 70 7.49 14.58 1.20
C PHE A 70 7.34 16.03 0.72
N ALA A 71 7.41 16.26 -0.60
CA ALA A 71 7.19 17.58 -1.17
C ALA A 71 5.74 18.02 -0.92
N GLY A 72 5.54 19.13 -0.21
CA GLY A 72 4.21 19.59 0.21
C GLY A 72 3.59 18.78 1.37
N GLY A 73 4.39 17.94 2.04
CA GLY A 73 3.95 17.05 3.11
C GLY A 73 4.03 15.56 2.70
N PRO A 74 3.95 14.62 3.66
CA PRO A 74 3.92 13.19 3.38
C PRO A 74 2.75 12.84 2.47
N HIS A 75 3.00 12.14 1.37
CA HIS A 75 1.99 11.66 0.44
C HIS A 75 2.43 10.35 -0.22
N LEU A 76 1.45 9.58 -0.69
CA LEU A 76 1.65 8.32 -1.39
C LEU A 76 1.24 8.50 -2.85
N ASN A 77 2.12 8.12 -3.78
CA ASN A 77 1.90 8.21 -5.22
C ASN A 77 1.92 6.80 -5.82
N ALA A 78 0.80 6.34 -6.35
CA ALA A 78 0.62 4.97 -6.80
C ALA A 78 1.40 4.69 -8.10
N PHE A 79 2.02 3.51 -8.18
CA PHE A 79 2.65 3.04 -9.42
C PHE A 79 2.26 1.61 -9.83
N TYR A 80 1.72 0.82 -8.90
CA TYR A 80 1.38 -0.58 -9.10
C TYR A 80 0.01 -0.91 -8.52
N TRP A 81 -0.70 -1.84 -9.16
CA TRP A 81 -1.92 -2.45 -8.65
C TRP A 81 -1.99 -3.92 -9.11
N ARG A 82 -2.43 -4.81 -8.21
CA ARG A 82 -2.66 -6.22 -8.52
C ARG A 82 -3.83 -6.80 -7.72
N ASN A 83 -4.57 -7.69 -8.37
CA ASN A 83 -5.55 -8.55 -7.70
C ASN A 83 -5.50 -9.96 -8.32
N ASP A 84 -5.18 -10.94 -7.49
CA ASP A 84 -4.95 -12.31 -7.95
C ASP A 84 -6.26 -13.04 -8.29
N TYR A 85 -7.38 -12.71 -7.64
CA TYR A 85 -8.67 -13.37 -7.88
C TYR A 85 -9.28 -13.04 -9.25
N VAL A 86 -8.89 -11.91 -9.84
CA VAL A 86 -9.32 -11.50 -11.19
C VAL A 86 -8.19 -11.55 -12.21
N ALA A 87 -7.02 -12.08 -11.85
CA ALA A 87 -5.86 -12.24 -12.72
C ALA A 87 -5.41 -10.94 -13.41
N ILE A 88 -5.39 -9.82 -12.69
CA ILE A 88 -4.95 -8.53 -13.21
C ILE A 88 -3.73 -8.04 -12.43
N GLU A 89 -2.71 -7.64 -13.19
CA GLU A 89 -1.49 -6.99 -12.71
C GLU A 89 -1.17 -5.79 -13.61
N GLN A 90 -0.94 -4.62 -13.00
CA GLN A 90 -0.87 -3.35 -13.70
C GLN A 90 0.23 -2.43 -13.14
N TRP A 91 1.05 -1.90 -14.03
CA TRP A 91 2.07 -0.90 -13.74
C TRP A 91 1.73 0.41 -14.46
N SER A 92 1.36 1.44 -13.70
CA SER A 92 1.05 2.75 -14.26
C SER A 92 2.28 3.65 -14.39
N ARG A 93 3.32 3.39 -13.59
CA ARG A 93 4.62 4.06 -13.61
C ARG A 93 5.71 3.01 -13.41
N PHE A 94 6.75 3.03 -14.23
CA PHE A 94 7.86 2.05 -14.15
C PHE A 94 9.08 2.52 -14.95
N ILE A 95 10.23 1.87 -14.75
CA ILE A 95 11.41 2.06 -15.58
C ILE A 95 11.49 0.91 -16.59
N ARG A 96 11.68 1.24 -17.87
CA ARG A 96 11.94 0.27 -18.94
C ARG A 96 13.12 0.73 -19.77
N ASP A 97 14.15 -0.11 -19.88
CA ASP A 97 15.37 0.19 -20.63
C ASP A 97 16.01 1.54 -20.22
N GLY A 98 16.00 1.83 -18.91
CA GLY A 98 16.50 3.09 -18.34
C GLY A 98 15.58 4.30 -18.52
N ASN A 99 14.44 4.15 -19.20
CA ASN A 99 13.49 5.23 -19.45
C ASN A 99 12.32 5.16 -18.49
N TYR A 100 11.90 6.31 -17.98
CA TYR A 100 10.69 6.43 -17.19
C TYR A 100 9.46 6.32 -18.09
N CYS A 101 8.62 5.31 -17.82
CA CYS A 101 7.36 5.07 -18.49
C CYS A 101 6.19 5.50 -17.59
N TYR A 102 5.24 6.21 -18.19
CA TYR A 102 4.08 6.74 -17.49
C TYR A 102 2.81 6.53 -18.31
N GLN A 103 1.93 5.65 -17.83
CA GLN A 103 0.61 5.41 -18.39
C GLN A 103 -0.41 6.28 -17.67
N SER A 104 -0.59 7.52 -18.14
CA SER A 104 -1.38 8.55 -17.44
C SER A 104 -2.81 8.12 -17.10
N GLN A 105 -3.53 7.53 -18.05
CA GLN A 105 -4.91 7.07 -17.81
C GLN A 105 -4.99 5.97 -16.74
N LEU A 106 -4.05 5.02 -16.77
CA LEU A 106 -3.97 3.95 -15.78
C LEU A 106 -3.56 4.49 -14.41
N HIS A 107 -2.64 5.46 -14.37
CA HIS A 107 -2.24 6.11 -13.14
C HIS A 107 -3.42 6.86 -12.50
N GLU A 108 -4.22 7.59 -13.27
CA GLU A 108 -5.45 8.21 -12.75
C GLU A 108 -6.43 7.18 -12.18
N GLN A 109 -6.54 5.98 -12.79
CA GLN A 109 -7.35 4.90 -12.26
C GLN A 109 -6.80 4.38 -10.93
N HIS A 110 -5.49 4.15 -10.82
CA HIS A 110 -4.84 3.75 -9.58
C HIS A 110 -5.06 4.79 -8.47
N GLU A 111 -4.90 6.09 -8.77
CA GLU A 111 -5.11 7.18 -7.82
C GLU A 111 -6.58 7.29 -7.37
N ARG A 112 -7.55 7.10 -8.28
CA ARG A 112 -8.97 7.05 -7.93
C ARG A 112 -9.28 5.86 -7.02
N PHE A 113 -8.74 4.69 -7.33
CA PHE A 113 -8.89 3.50 -6.51
C PHE A 113 -8.25 3.70 -5.12
N ALA A 114 -7.02 4.20 -5.04
CA ALA A 114 -6.33 4.48 -3.77
C ALA A 114 -7.14 5.43 -2.87
N LYS A 115 -7.75 6.47 -3.43
CA LYS A 115 -8.65 7.39 -2.69
C LYS A 115 -9.91 6.70 -2.17
N LEU A 116 -10.52 5.84 -2.98
CA LEU A 116 -11.69 5.06 -2.56
C LEU A 116 -11.30 4.05 -1.46
N TRP A 117 -10.19 3.36 -1.65
CA TRP A 117 -9.72 2.36 -0.71
C TRP A 117 -9.30 2.98 0.63
N ASP A 118 -8.63 4.14 0.62
CA ASP A 118 -8.32 4.90 1.84
C ASP A 118 -9.58 5.27 2.63
N LYS A 119 -10.66 5.66 1.95
CA LYS A 119 -11.95 5.91 2.60
C LYS A 119 -12.48 4.64 3.27
N ASN A 120 -12.36 3.48 2.62
CA ASN A 120 -12.77 2.20 3.20
C ASN A 120 -11.90 1.83 4.41
N LEU A 121 -10.57 1.89 4.29
CA LEU A 121 -9.64 1.59 5.39
C LEU A 121 -9.91 2.46 6.62
N ARG A 122 -10.22 3.73 6.40
CA ARG A 122 -10.63 4.66 7.46
C ARG A 122 -11.96 4.29 8.09
N GLN A 123 -12.97 3.96 7.29
CA GLN A 123 -14.29 3.54 7.80
C GLN A 123 -14.23 2.22 8.55
N GLN A 124 -13.33 1.32 8.15
CA GLN A 124 -13.07 0.03 8.79
C GLN A 124 -12.23 0.18 10.06
N GLY A 125 -11.60 1.34 10.31
CA GLY A 125 -10.88 1.63 11.54
C GLY A 125 -9.49 0.99 11.63
N PHE A 126 -8.78 0.85 10.51
CA PHE A 126 -7.46 0.20 10.49
C PHE A 126 -6.38 0.96 11.27
N ALA A 127 -6.42 2.29 11.29
CA ALA A 127 -5.47 3.07 12.08
C ALA A 127 -5.67 2.83 13.59
N GLU A 128 -6.92 2.81 14.03
CA GLU A 128 -7.30 2.53 15.41
C GLU A 128 -6.99 1.07 15.78
N ALA A 129 -7.18 0.13 14.85
CA ALA A 129 -6.80 -1.28 15.06
C ALA A 129 -5.29 -1.42 15.29
N PHE A 130 -4.48 -0.74 14.48
CA PHE A 130 -3.03 -0.74 14.65
C PHE A 130 -2.60 -0.14 16.00
N GLU A 131 -3.20 0.97 16.42
CA GLU A 131 -2.93 1.57 17.72
C GLU A 131 -3.25 0.62 18.88
N ARG A 132 -4.39 -0.09 18.83
CA ARG A 132 -4.76 -1.11 19.83
C ARG A 132 -3.76 -2.27 19.87
N GLN A 133 -3.36 -2.79 18.72
CA GLN A 133 -2.41 -3.90 18.64
C GLN A 133 -1.06 -3.53 19.27
N ARG A 134 -0.55 -2.32 19.01
CA ARG A 134 0.71 -1.87 19.59
C ARG A 134 0.68 -1.82 21.12
N GLN A 135 -0.43 -1.41 21.70
CA GLN A 135 -0.59 -1.35 23.17
C GLN A 135 -0.59 -2.74 23.82
N GLN A 136 -1.01 -3.77 23.10
CA GLN A 136 -1.01 -5.16 23.61
C GLN A 136 0.38 -5.80 23.59
N HIS A 137 1.31 -5.25 22.80
CA HIS A 137 2.67 -5.75 22.62
C HIS A 137 3.75 -4.87 23.27
N ALA A 138 3.35 -3.78 23.95
CA ALA A 138 4.24 -2.88 24.71
C ALA A 138 4.32 -3.30 26.18
#